data_AF-A0A3B0YAF9-F1
#
_entry.id   AF-A0A3B0YAF9-F1
#
_cell.length_a   1.000
_cell.length_b   1.000
_cell.length_c   1.000
_cell.angle_alpha   90.00
_cell.angle_beta   90.00
_cell.angle_gamma   90.00
#
_symmetry.space_group_name_H-M   'P 1'
#
loop_
_entity.id
_entity.type
_entity.pdbx_description
1 polymer ?
#
loop_
_entity_poly.entity_id
_entity_poly.type
_entity_poly.pdbx_seq_one_letter_code
_entity_poly.pdbx_strand_id
1 'polypeptide(L)'
;MNLLLENVDFKRDFASLKNISLNPERHTVADAHTHCIQVAKKMEILAKLNQLSDEQTSMMVMLAYSHDIGKTRGNAQPLASVELLLAYGVTNGLMLDYVKYHDINLPWYIAHCKGESPGDKAWRKLDSKVDMVLLCLFMIADRVDCPGGWQENEALMWFLKEADRRELLSKQLITSF
;
A
#
# COMPACT_ATOMS: atom_id res chain seq x y z
N MET A 1 18.22 7.87 -5.30
CA MET A 1 17.87 7.22 -4.02
C MET A 1 17.23 5.87 -4.35
N ASN A 2 18.04 4.82 -4.49
CA ASN A 2 17.60 3.45 -4.88
C ASN A 2 18.28 2.37 -4.00
N LEU A 3 18.75 2.76 -2.81
CA LEU A 3 19.59 1.92 -1.93
C LEU A 3 18.91 0.61 -1.51
N LEU A 4 17.58 0.59 -1.41
CA LEU A 4 16.84 -0.62 -1.03
C LEU A 4 16.88 -1.67 -2.14
N LEU A 5 16.65 -1.26 -3.40
CA LEU A 5 16.70 -2.16 -4.55
C LEU A 5 18.12 -2.62 -4.87
N GLU A 6 19.14 -2.02 -4.25
CA GLU A 6 20.53 -2.44 -4.34
C GLU A 6 20.95 -3.38 -3.20
N ASN A 7 20.25 -3.33 -2.06
CA ASN A 7 20.49 -4.14 -0.87
C ASN A 7 20.35 -5.65 -1.18
N VAL A 8 21.40 -6.42 -0.88
CA VAL A 8 21.49 -7.86 -1.21
C VAL A 8 20.47 -8.69 -0.42
N ASP A 9 20.24 -8.36 0.85
CA ASP A 9 19.26 -9.06 1.68
C ASP A 9 17.83 -8.78 1.21
N PHE A 10 17.52 -7.51 0.92
CA PHE A 10 16.22 -7.16 0.33
C PHE A 10 15.99 -7.89 -1.00
N LYS A 11 16.97 -7.91 -1.91
CA LYS A 11 16.86 -8.63 -3.18
C LYS A 11 16.57 -10.12 -3.00
N ARG A 12 17.29 -10.77 -2.08
CA ARG A 12 17.09 -12.19 -1.75
C ARG A 12 15.66 -12.43 -1.27
N ASP A 13 15.22 -11.64 -0.30
CA ASP A 13 13.93 -11.85 0.36
C ASP A 13 12.78 -11.46 -0.60
N PHE A 14 12.95 -10.40 -1.39
CA PHE A 14 12.01 -10.04 -2.45
C PHE A 14 11.89 -11.15 -3.51
N ALA A 15 12.99 -11.75 -3.94
CA ALA A 15 12.95 -12.88 -4.87
C ALA A 15 12.21 -14.10 -4.28
N SER A 16 12.29 -14.30 -2.95
CA SER A 16 11.61 -15.40 -2.25
C SER A 16 10.08 -15.25 -2.22
N LEU A 17 9.55 -14.03 -2.44
CA LEU A 17 8.10 -13.80 -2.54
C LEU A 17 7.43 -14.59 -3.68
N LYS A 18 8.20 -15.08 -4.67
CA LYS A 18 7.71 -15.99 -5.71
C LYS A 18 7.16 -17.32 -5.16
N ASN A 19 7.61 -17.70 -3.97
CA ASN A 19 7.19 -18.95 -3.30
C ASN A 19 5.99 -18.73 -2.38
N ILE A 20 5.45 -17.50 -2.31
CA ILE A 20 4.34 -17.15 -1.42
C ILE A 20 3.09 -17.00 -2.27
N SER A 21 2.24 -18.02 -2.23
CA SER A 21 0.96 -18.01 -2.93
C SER A 21 -0.01 -16.99 -2.33
N LEU A 22 -0.73 -16.30 -3.20
CA LEU A 22 -1.80 -15.39 -2.80
C LEU A 22 -3.17 -16.08 -2.86
N ASN A 23 -4.13 -15.56 -2.10
CA ASN A 23 -5.50 -16.08 -2.13
C ASN A 23 -6.14 -15.74 -3.50
N PRO A 24 -6.56 -16.74 -4.31
CA PRO A 24 -7.16 -16.52 -5.63
C PRO A 24 -8.50 -15.77 -5.57
N GLU A 25 -9.19 -15.74 -4.43
CA GLU A 25 -10.40 -14.95 -4.23
C GLU A 25 -10.11 -13.44 -4.10
N ARG A 26 -8.85 -13.09 -3.78
CA ARG A 26 -8.41 -11.71 -3.57
C ARG A 26 -7.43 -11.22 -4.63
N HIS A 27 -6.77 -12.12 -5.33
CA HIS A 27 -5.73 -11.82 -6.30
C HIS A 27 -5.88 -12.68 -7.56
N THR A 28 -5.69 -12.07 -8.72
CA THR A 28 -5.67 -12.74 -10.03
C THR A 28 -4.30 -13.30 -10.37
N VAL A 29 -3.23 -12.81 -9.71
CA VAL A 29 -1.88 -13.37 -9.83
C VAL A 29 -1.62 -14.44 -8.78
N ALA A 30 -0.69 -15.35 -9.09
CA ALA A 30 -0.43 -16.52 -8.25
C ALA A 30 0.42 -16.21 -7.01
N ASP A 31 1.34 -15.25 -7.09
CA ASP A 31 2.39 -15.05 -6.08
C ASP A 31 2.62 -13.58 -5.71
N ALA A 32 3.13 -13.37 -4.49
CA ALA A 32 3.37 -12.05 -3.91
C ALA A 32 4.42 -11.23 -4.67
N HIS A 33 5.41 -11.87 -5.30
CA HIS A 33 6.42 -11.16 -6.08
C HIS A 33 5.80 -10.54 -7.34
N THR A 34 5.02 -11.33 -8.09
CA THR A 34 4.32 -10.87 -9.29
C THR A 34 3.33 -9.74 -8.95
N HIS A 35 2.62 -9.87 -7.83
CA HIS A 35 1.75 -8.81 -7.30
C HIS A 35 2.52 -7.50 -7.09
N CYS A 36 3.60 -7.50 -6.31
CA CYS A 36 4.39 -6.29 -6.03
C CYS A 36 4.88 -5.59 -7.31
N ILE A 37 5.27 -6.35 -8.34
CA ILE A 37 5.68 -5.80 -9.64
C ILE A 37 4.50 -5.12 -10.35
N GLN A 38 3.30 -5.71 -10.32
CA GLN A 38 2.12 -5.10 -10.93
C GLN A 38 1.69 -3.84 -10.18
N VAL A 39 1.75 -3.85 -8.84
CA VAL A 39 1.49 -2.66 -8.01
C VAL A 39 2.46 -1.54 -8.38
N ALA A 40 3.75 -1.83 -8.53
CA ALA A 40 4.76 -0.83 -8.91
C ALA A 40 4.44 -0.20 -10.27
N LYS A 41 4.12 -1.00 -11.28
CA LYS A 41 3.72 -0.51 -12.61
C LYS A 41 2.45 0.33 -12.57
N LYS A 42 1.43 -0.11 -11.82
CA LYS A 42 0.18 0.65 -11.66
C LYS A 42 0.45 1.97 -10.94
N MET A 43 1.36 1.99 -9.97
CA MET A 43 1.75 3.18 -9.25
C MET A 43 2.46 4.20 -10.16
N GLU A 44 3.35 3.78 -11.07
CA GLU A 44 3.94 4.67 -12.07
C GLU A 44 2.88 5.34 -12.96
N ILE A 45 1.88 4.56 -13.39
CA ILE A 45 0.74 5.08 -14.19
C ILE A 45 -0.06 6.11 -13.38
N LEU A 46 -0.46 5.75 -12.16
CA LEU A 46 -1.22 6.64 -11.28
C LEU A 46 -0.42 7.90 -10.92
N ALA A 47 0.89 7.79 -10.72
CA ALA A 47 1.76 8.91 -10.43
C ALA A 47 1.75 9.93 -11.58
N LYS A 48 1.88 9.46 -12.82
CA LYS A 48 1.78 10.29 -14.02
C LYS A 48 0.42 10.97 -14.14
N LEU A 49 -0.67 10.21 -13.95
CA LEU A 49 -2.03 10.73 -14.06
C LEU A 49 -2.33 11.82 -13.01
N ASN A 50 -1.80 11.66 -11.80
CA ASN A 50 -2.01 12.58 -10.69
C ASN A 50 -0.91 13.64 -10.57
N GLN A 51 0.01 13.71 -11.53
CA GLN A 51 1.12 14.68 -11.57
C GLN A 51 1.92 14.69 -10.26
N LEU A 52 2.28 13.51 -9.77
CA LEU A 52 3.16 13.39 -8.60
C LEU A 52 4.58 13.83 -8.95
N SER A 53 5.32 14.35 -7.97
CA SER A 53 6.74 14.67 -8.16
C SER A 53 7.58 13.40 -8.37
N ASP A 54 8.80 13.56 -8.86
CA ASP A 54 9.74 12.44 -9.04
C ASP A 54 10.07 11.75 -7.71
N GLU A 55 10.16 12.52 -6.62
CA GLU A 55 10.39 12.00 -5.27
C GLU A 55 9.18 11.20 -4.76
N GLN A 56 7.97 11.72 -4.95
CA GLN A 56 6.72 11.03 -4.58
C GLN A 56 6.57 9.73 -5.38
N THR A 57 6.82 9.80 -6.69
CA THR A 57 6.77 8.64 -7.58
C THR A 57 7.78 7.58 -7.15
N SER A 58 9.04 7.98 -6.93
CA SER A 58 10.10 7.07 -6.48
C SER A 58 9.76 6.41 -5.14
N MET A 59 9.22 7.16 -4.18
CA MET A 59 8.81 6.64 -2.87
C MET A 59 7.66 5.64 -2.99
N MET A 60 6.62 5.96 -3.76
CA MET A 60 5.46 5.05 -3.93
C MET A 60 5.80 3.80 -4.72
N VAL A 61 6.71 3.89 -5.70
CA VAL A 61 7.23 2.71 -6.41
C VAL A 61 8.07 1.84 -5.47
N MET A 62 8.92 2.43 -4.62
CA MET A 62 9.63 1.66 -3.59
C MET A 62 8.67 1.01 -2.59
N LEU A 63 7.57 1.69 -2.24
CA LEU A 63 6.53 1.14 -1.39
C LEU A 63 5.89 -0.09 -2.02
N ALA A 64 5.59 -0.04 -3.32
CA ALA A 64 5.04 -1.18 -4.05
C ALA A 64 5.94 -2.41 -3.98
N TYR A 65 7.26 -2.23 -4.11
CA TYR A 65 8.21 -3.34 -3.98
C TYR A 65 8.37 -3.90 -2.56
N SER A 66 8.02 -3.15 -1.53
CA SER A 66 8.40 -3.47 -0.15
C SER A 66 7.24 -3.66 0.83
N HIS A 67 6.03 -3.22 0.50
CA HIS A 67 4.87 -3.24 1.41
C HIS A 67 4.59 -4.63 1.99
N ASP A 68 4.80 -5.67 1.18
CA ASP A 68 4.48 -7.07 1.48
C ASP A 68 5.69 -7.92 1.88
N ILE A 69 6.87 -7.33 2.04
CA ILE A 69 8.11 -8.10 2.29
C ILE A 69 8.05 -8.93 3.58
N GLY A 70 7.22 -8.52 4.55
CA GLY A 70 6.93 -9.27 5.78
C GLY A 70 6.38 -10.68 5.55
N LYS A 71 5.73 -10.93 4.40
CA LYS A 71 5.18 -12.25 4.05
C LYS A 71 6.27 -13.34 4.01
N THR A 72 7.52 -12.97 3.72
CA THR A 72 8.68 -13.90 3.76
C THR A 72 8.91 -14.54 5.14
N ARG A 73 8.40 -13.91 6.21
CA ARG A 73 8.42 -14.44 7.58
C ARG A 73 7.13 -15.17 7.97
N GLY A 74 6.24 -15.44 7.02
CA GLY A 74 4.92 -16.03 7.28
C GLY A 74 3.95 -15.08 7.98
N ASN A 75 4.21 -13.76 7.97
CA ASN A 75 3.37 -12.77 8.62
C ASN A 75 2.85 -11.76 7.59
N ALA A 76 1.52 -11.68 7.46
CA ALA A 76 0.84 -10.73 6.57
C ALA A 76 0.59 -9.36 7.23
N GLN A 77 0.97 -9.17 8.49
CA GLN A 77 0.81 -7.88 9.17
C GLN A 77 1.85 -6.86 8.67
N PRO A 78 1.44 -5.61 8.38
CA PRO A 78 2.35 -4.57 7.91
C PRO A 78 3.57 -4.33 8.80
N LEU A 79 3.47 -4.57 10.11
CA LEU A 79 4.57 -4.37 11.05
C LEU A 79 5.77 -5.28 10.76
N ALA A 80 5.55 -6.50 10.26
CA ALA A 80 6.64 -7.40 9.89
C ALA A 80 7.45 -6.85 8.70
N SER A 81 6.79 -6.17 7.75
CA SER A 81 7.46 -5.47 6.66
C SER A 81 8.28 -4.29 7.18
N VAL A 82 7.74 -3.52 8.14
CA VAL A 82 8.47 -2.40 8.79
C VAL A 82 9.76 -2.90 9.48
N GLU A 83 9.69 -4.00 10.23
CA GLU A 83 10.86 -4.58 10.90
C GLU A 83 11.94 -5.02 9.91
N LEU A 84 11.55 -5.65 8.81
CA LEU A 84 12.48 -6.07 7.76
C LEU A 84 13.12 -4.86 7.07
N LEU A 85 12.34 -3.84 6.75
CA LEU A 85 12.87 -2.63 6.12
C LEU A 85 13.90 -1.92 7.00
N LEU A 86 13.66 -1.87 8.31
CA LEU A 86 14.65 -1.38 9.27
C LEU A 86 15.93 -2.23 9.25
N ALA A 87 15.80 -3.56 9.20
CA ALA A 87 16.94 -4.47 9.09
C ALA A 87 17.73 -4.30 7.77
N TYR A 88 17.06 -3.90 6.68
CA TYR A 88 17.71 -3.55 5.41
C TYR A 88 18.32 -2.14 5.40
N GLY A 89 18.22 -1.39 6.51
CA GLY A 89 18.80 -0.05 6.65
C GLY A 89 17.88 1.09 6.19
N VAL A 90 16.58 0.85 5.98
CA VAL A 90 15.63 1.93 5.66
C VAL A 90 15.35 2.73 6.93
N THR A 91 15.78 4.00 6.94
CA THR A 91 15.59 4.93 8.07
C THR A 91 14.60 6.06 7.79
N ASN A 92 14.05 6.13 6.57
CA ASN A 92 13.05 7.12 6.21
C ASN A 92 11.73 6.83 6.93
N GLY A 93 11.41 7.63 7.96
CA GLY A 93 10.20 7.45 8.77
C GLY A 93 8.91 7.52 7.97
N LEU A 94 8.82 8.40 6.96
CA LEU A 94 7.64 8.53 6.12
C LEU A 94 7.38 7.26 5.31
N MET A 95 8.43 6.68 4.71
CA MET A 95 8.33 5.40 4.01
C MET A 95 7.84 4.28 4.93
N LEU A 96 8.35 4.21 6.15
CA LEU A 96 7.91 3.21 7.14
C LEU A 96 6.46 3.43 7.58
N ASP A 97 6.01 4.68 7.72
CA ASP A 97 4.62 5.01 8.02
C ASP A 97 3.69 4.56 6.86
N TYR A 98 4.07 4.77 5.60
CA TYR A 98 3.30 4.23 4.47
C TYR A 98 3.21 2.71 4.49
N VAL A 99 4.32 2.00 4.70
CA VAL A 99 4.30 0.54 4.81
C VAL A 99 3.38 0.10 5.94
N LYS A 100 3.41 0.79 7.08
CA LYS A 100 2.55 0.46 8.22
C LYS A 100 1.06 0.66 7.94
N TYR A 101 0.70 1.67 7.16
CA TYR A 101 -0.69 2.08 6.96
C TYR A 101 -1.31 1.67 5.62
N HIS A 102 -0.55 1.06 4.70
CA HIS A 102 -1.04 0.77 3.34
C HIS A 102 -2.31 -0.09 3.29
N ASP A 103 -2.50 -1.02 4.23
CA ASP A 103 -3.69 -1.90 4.31
C ASP A 103 -4.64 -1.51 5.45
N ILE A 104 -4.58 -0.28 5.96
CA ILE A 104 -5.40 0.15 7.12
C ILE A 104 -6.91 0.17 6.82
N ASN A 105 -7.28 0.28 5.54
CA ASN A 105 -8.67 0.26 5.08
C ASN A 105 -9.41 -1.02 5.50
N LEU A 106 -8.77 -2.19 5.41
CA LEU A 106 -9.39 -3.48 5.74
C LEU A 106 -9.76 -3.61 7.23
N PRO A 107 -8.83 -3.48 8.21
CA PRO A 107 -9.18 -3.57 9.62
C PRO A 107 -10.15 -2.47 10.05
N TRP A 108 -10.07 -1.28 9.46
CA TRP A 108 -11.02 -0.19 9.74
C TRP A 108 -12.42 -0.46 9.18
N TYR A 109 -12.52 -1.05 8.00
CA TYR A 109 -13.80 -1.47 7.43
C TYR A 109 -14.44 -2.59 8.25
N ILE A 110 -13.67 -3.60 8.67
CA ILE A 110 -14.15 -4.67 9.56
C ILE A 110 -14.69 -4.08 10.88
N ALA A 111 -13.99 -3.11 11.46
CA ALA A 111 -14.45 -2.43 12.66
C ALA A 111 -15.73 -1.62 12.40
N HIS A 112 -15.81 -0.92 11.26
CA HIS A 112 -17.02 -0.23 10.83
C HIS A 112 -18.23 -1.15 10.72
N CYS A 113 -18.10 -2.31 10.08
CA CYS A 113 -19.17 -3.31 9.96
C CYS A 113 -19.67 -3.84 11.32
N LYS A 114 -18.86 -3.73 12.38
CA LYS A 114 -19.22 -4.10 13.76
C LYS A 114 -19.81 -2.93 14.57
N GLY A 115 -19.96 -1.74 13.97
CA GLY A 115 -20.37 -0.53 14.67
C GLY A 115 -19.24 0.17 15.44
N GLU A 116 -18.00 -0.26 15.26
CA GLU A 116 -16.80 0.24 15.96
C GLU A 116 -15.90 1.05 15.03
N SER A 117 -16.51 1.93 14.23
CA SER A 117 -15.79 2.71 13.22
C SER A 117 -14.65 3.55 13.83
N PRO A 118 -13.52 3.74 13.11
CA PRO A 118 -12.47 4.64 13.57
C PRO A 118 -12.99 6.06 13.74
N GLY A 119 -12.88 6.60 14.95
CA GLY A 119 -13.28 7.98 15.25
C GLY A 119 -12.31 9.03 14.69
N ASP A 120 -12.68 10.31 14.79
CA ASP A 120 -11.91 11.44 14.23
C ASP A 120 -10.47 11.52 14.74
N LYS A 121 -10.22 11.08 15.98
CA LYS A 121 -8.87 10.99 16.54
C LYS A 121 -7.98 10.01 15.75
N ALA A 122 -8.54 8.89 15.29
CA ALA A 122 -7.81 7.90 14.51
C ALA A 122 -7.47 8.44 13.12
N TRP A 123 -8.43 9.09 12.46
CA TRP A 123 -8.23 9.75 11.17
C TRP A 123 -7.19 10.87 11.24
N ARG A 124 -7.27 11.79 12.22
CA ARG A 124 -6.24 12.83 12.41
C ARG A 124 -4.87 12.25 12.68
N LYS A 125 -4.80 11.13 13.42
CA LYS A 125 -3.52 10.44 13.64
C LYS A 125 -2.96 9.90 12.32
N LEU A 126 -3.79 9.31 11.46
CA LEU A 126 -3.36 8.82 10.15
C LEU A 126 -2.87 9.96 9.26
N ASP A 127 -3.68 11.02 9.14
CA ASP A 127 -3.37 12.21 8.33
C ASP A 127 -2.08 12.92 8.78
N SER A 128 -1.78 12.94 10.08
CA SER A 128 -0.49 13.47 10.59
C SER A 128 0.74 12.60 10.27
N LYS A 129 0.55 11.41 9.69
CA LYS A 129 1.63 10.44 9.41
C LYS A 129 1.89 10.25 7.93
N VAL A 130 0.90 10.45 7.08
CA VAL A 130 0.99 10.20 5.64
C VAL A 130 0.24 11.27 4.87
N ASP A 131 0.70 11.61 3.67
CA ASP A 131 -0.15 12.28 2.69
C ASP A 131 -1.25 11.31 2.25
N MET A 132 -2.50 11.70 2.53
CA MET A 132 -3.70 10.90 2.29
C MET A 132 -3.96 10.67 0.79
N VAL A 133 -3.59 11.59 -0.09
CA VAL A 133 -3.71 11.39 -1.54
C VAL A 133 -2.77 10.26 -1.97
N LEU A 134 -1.51 10.29 -1.52
CA LEU A 134 -0.54 9.24 -1.84
C LEU A 134 -0.95 7.88 -1.25
N LEU A 135 -1.46 7.85 -0.02
CA LEU A 135 -1.93 6.61 0.60
C LEU A 135 -3.10 6.00 -0.19
N CYS A 136 -4.09 6.81 -0.56
CA CYS A 136 -5.24 6.36 -1.34
C CYS A 136 -4.83 5.87 -2.75
N LEU A 137 -3.93 6.58 -3.44
CA LEU A 137 -3.40 6.12 -4.73
C LEU A 137 -2.67 4.80 -4.61
N PHE A 138 -1.87 4.63 -3.55
CA PHE A 138 -1.19 3.37 -3.29
C PHE A 138 -2.18 2.23 -3.03
N MET A 139 -3.20 2.43 -2.19
CA MET A 139 -4.23 1.42 -1.94
C MET A 139 -4.98 1.01 -3.21
N ILE A 140 -5.20 1.93 -4.14
CA ILE A 140 -5.77 1.63 -5.46
C ILE A 140 -4.80 0.80 -6.30
N ALA A 141 -3.51 1.16 -6.30
CA ALA A 141 -2.47 0.38 -6.97
C ALA A 141 -2.38 -1.05 -6.40
N ASP A 142 -2.49 -1.19 -5.08
CA ASP A 142 -2.43 -2.45 -4.32
C ASP A 142 -3.62 -3.39 -4.59
N ARG A 143 -4.62 -2.91 -5.33
CA ARG A 143 -5.77 -3.70 -5.80
C ARG A 143 -5.78 -3.88 -7.32
N VAL A 144 -4.64 -3.66 -7.98
CA VAL A 144 -4.49 -3.80 -9.44
C VAL A 144 -4.90 -5.19 -9.94
N ASP A 145 -4.69 -6.21 -9.14
CA ASP A 145 -4.94 -7.61 -9.46
C ASP A 145 -6.15 -8.18 -8.70
N CYS A 146 -6.99 -7.33 -8.10
CA CYS A 146 -8.22 -7.76 -7.42
C CYS A 146 -9.22 -8.33 -8.45
N PRO A 147 -9.79 -9.54 -8.23
CA PRO A 147 -10.91 -10.04 -9.04
C PRO A 147 -12.06 -9.03 -9.05
N GLY A 148 -12.63 -8.74 -10.23
CA GLY A 148 -13.66 -7.70 -10.40
C GLY A 148 -13.13 -6.26 -10.43
N GLY A 149 -11.85 -6.05 -10.14
CA GLY A 149 -11.21 -4.73 -10.08
C GLY A 149 -11.34 -4.06 -8.71
N TRP A 150 -10.56 -3.00 -8.50
CA TRP A 150 -10.45 -2.33 -7.21
C TRP A 150 -11.75 -1.67 -6.73
N GLN A 151 -12.67 -1.32 -7.64
CA GLN A 151 -13.95 -0.69 -7.31
C GLN A 151 -14.94 -1.66 -6.65
N GLU A 152 -14.75 -2.97 -6.86
CA GLU A 152 -15.53 -4.02 -6.18
C GLU A 152 -14.97 -4.31 -4.77
N ASN A 153 -13.83 -3.72 -4.39
CA ASN A 153 -13.27 -3.86 -3.06
C ASN A 153 -13.98 -2.91 -2.07
N GLU A 154 -14.97 -3.44 -1.34
CA GLU A 154 -15.80 -2.66 -0.42
C GLU A 154 -15.00 -1.88 0.63
N ALA A 155 -13.95 -2.49 1.19
CA ALA A 155 -13.11 -1.86 2.20
C ALA A 155 -12.35 -0.64 1.65
N LEU A 156 -11.77 -0.76 0.45
CA LEU A 156 -11.14 0.36 -0.25
C LEU A 156 -12.15 1.45 -0.59
N MET A 157 -13.28 1.08 -1.19
CA MET A 157 -14.29 2.06 -1.58
C MET A 157 -14.88 2.81 -0.39
N TRP A 158 -15.12 2.13 0.73
CA TRP A 158 -15.51 2.75 1.98
C TRP A 158 -14.45 3.75 2.48
N PHE A 159 -13.19 3.35 2.50
CA PHE A 159 -12.10 4.20 2.97
C PHE A 159 -11.94 5.46 2.12
N LEU A 160 -12.01 5.33 0.78
CA LEU A 160 -11.93 6.47 -0.15
C LEU A 160 -13.09 7.45 0.07
N LYS A 161 -14.32 6.95 0.23
CA LYS A 161 -15.49 7.78 0.51
C LYS A 161 -15.38 8.49 1.87
N GLU A 162 -14.87 7.81 2.89
CA GLU A 162 -14.65 8.44 4.20
C GLU A 162 -13.55 9.50 4.16
N ALA A 163 -12.44 9.25 3.45
CA ALA A 163 -11.38 10.24 3.29
C ALA A 163 -11.87 11.50 2.56
N ASP A 164 -12.68 11.32 1.50
CA ASP A 164 -13.32 12.40 0.76
C ASP A 164 -14.32 13.18 1.62
N ARG A 165 -15.25 12.48 2.29
CA ARG A 165 -16.25 13.09 3.19
C ARG A 165 -15.63 13.89 4.32
N ARG A 166 -14.41 13.54 4.74
CA ARG A 166 -13.65 14.20 5.80
C ARG A 166 -12.72 15.30 5.27
N GLU A 167 -12.77 15.59 3.97
CA GLU A 167 -11.95 16.60 3.29
C GLU A 167 -10.44 16.37 3.46
N LEU A 168 -10.03 15.10 3.59
CA LEU A 168 -8.62 14.71 3.73
C LEU A 168 -7.92 14.57 2.38
N LEU A 169 -8.66 14.62 1.28
CA LEU A 169 -8.12 14.59 -0.07
C LEU A 169 -7.93 16.02 -0.58
N SER A 170 -6.68 16.47 -0.70
CA SER A 170 -6.36 17.81 -1.19
C SER A 170 -6.68 18.01 -2.69
N LYS A 171 -6.93 16.92 -3.41
CA LYS A 171 -7.35 16.91 -4.82
C LYS A 171 -8.14 15.64 -5.15
N GLN A 172 -8.93 15.71 -6.21
CA GLN A 172 -9.59 14.53 -6.77
C GLN A 172 -8.56 13.52 -7.29
N LEU A 173 -8.76 12.24 -6.97
CA LEU A 173 -7.90 11.15 -7.45
C LEU A 173 -8.24 10.81 -8.92
N ILE A 174 -7.23 10.75 -9.77
CA ILE A 174 -7.36 10.37 -11.19
C ILE A 174 -6.84 8.94 -11.37
N THR A 175 -7.72 7.98 -11.65
CA THR A 175 -7.38 6.55 -11.53
C THR A 175 -7.25 5.77 -12.85
N SER A 176 -7.67 6.37 -13.98
CA SER A 176 -7.86 5.80 -15.34
C SER A 176 -8.50 4.40 -15.40
N PHE A 177 -9.54 4.24 -16.22
CA PHE A 177 -10.16 2.95 -16.52
C PHE A 177 -9.25 2.05 -17.36
#